data_AF-T1KEZ1-F1
#
_entry.id   AF-T1KEZ1-F1
#
_cell.length_a   1.000
_cell.length_b   1.000
_cell.length_c   1.000
_cell.angle_alpha   90.00
_cell.angle_beta   90.00
_cell.angle_gamma   90.00
#
_symmetry.space_group_name_H-M   'P 1'
#
loop_
_entity.id
_entity.type
_entity.pdbx_description
1 polymer ?
#
loop_
_entity_poly.entity_id
_entity_poly.type
_entity_poly.pdbx_seq_one_letter_code
_entity_poly.pdbx_strand_id
1 'polypeptide(L)'
;MVDAPINKKGDTPDEVGTKKIGEKVKSYYPSYRNDKDPSMDTDMAFSASLRSQGIFIYVSNIEDYGHLVNSEPFETSHLHNDLYEIYNNQYEWAEKYIHPNYSAVLKEDHIIEQPCPDVYWFPIVTPTFCKHLIEEMENYGQWSDGSNYDPRLNGGYESVPTVDIHTNQVGLEQQWLYFLREYVRPVQEKVFIGYFHDPPKATMNFIVRYKPTEQAFLKPHHDTSTYTINIALNRVGIDYEGGGCRFVRYNCSVVSLRQGWTLMHPGKLTHYHEGLTVTSGTRYIMVSFVDP
;
A
#
# COMPACT_ATOMS: atom_id res chain seq x y z
N MET A 1 -39.82 54.54 1.49
CA MET A 1 -40.26 55.10 2.78
C MET A 1 -39.18 54.71 3.77
N VAL A 2 -38.52 55.62 4.51
CA VAL A 2 -38.99 56.94 4.97
C VAL A 2 -37.89 58.02 4.79
N ASP A 3 -38.28 59.11 4.13
CA ASP A 3 -37.96 60.54 4.28
C ASP A 3 -36.60 61.06 4.80
N ALA A 4 -36.04 62.02 4.04
CA ALA A 4 -35.20 63.12 4.53
C ALA A 4 -36.08 64.34 4.91
N PRO A 5 -35.62 65.30 5.73
CA PRO A 5 -35.03 66.57 5.22
C PRO A 5 -33.88 67.10 6.14
N ILE A 6 -33.33 68.33 6.15
CA ILE A 6 -33.66 69.67 5.61
C ILE A 6 -32.39 70.37 5.06
N ASN A 7 -32.57 71.27 4.08
CA ASN A 7 -31.60 72.11 3.35
C ASN A 7 -31.13 73.39 4.11
N LYS A 8 -29.87 73.84 3.98
CA LYS A 8 -29.46 75.26 4.09
C LYS A 8 -28.38 75.66 3.06
N LYS A 9 -28.48 76.91 2.59
CA LYS A 9 -27.77 77.51 1.44
C LYS A 9 -26.36 78.04 1.77
N GLY A 10 -25.53 78.19 0.73
CA GLY A 10 -24.31 79.03 0.74
C GLY A 10 -23.50 78.95 -0.56
N ASP A 11 -23.85 79.81 -1.52
CA ASP A 11 -23.09 80.42 -2.63
C ASP A 11 -21.96 79.70 -3.43
N THR A 12 -21.99 79.95 -4.74
CA THR A 12 -21.09 79.53 -5.84
C THR A 12 -19.86 80.44 -6.00
N PRO A 13 -18.92 80.15 -6.93
CA PRO A 13 -18.30 78.87 -7.32
C PRO A 13 -16.75 78.97 -7.33
N ASP A 14 -16.02 77.86 -7.47
CA ASP A 14 -14.67 77.90 -8.06
C ASP A 14 -14.28 76.57 -8.71
N GLU A 15 -13.62 76.65 -9.86
CA GLU A 15 -13.18 75.49 -10.63
C GLU A 15 -11.94 74.83 -9.99
N VAL A 16 -12.10 73.62 -9.45
CA VAL A 16 -10.96 72.74 -9.14
C VAL A 16 -11.07 71.47 -9.98
N GLY A 17 -10.15 71.35 -10.93
CA GLY A 17 -10.25 70.36 -12.02
C GLY A 17 -10.39 68.91 -11.55
N THR A 18 -11.37 68.21 -12.13
CA THR A 18 -11.57 66.78 -11.92
C THR A 18 -10.42 65.98 -12.53
N LYS A 19 -9.37 65.71 -11.73
CA LYS A 19 -8.44 64.62 -12.01
C LYS A 19 -9.21 63.31 -12.00
N LYS A 20 -9.58 62.81 -13.19
CA LYS A 20 -10.00 61.42 -13.36
C LYS A 20 -8.83 60.51 -12.94
N ILE A 21 -8.89 59.96 -11.73
CA ILE A 21 -8.02 58.87 -11.31
C ILE A 21 -8.50 57.62 -12.07
N GLY A 22 -8.02 57.51 -13.32
CA GLY A 22 -8.12 56.28 -14.09
C GLY A 22 -7.09 55.29 -13.58
N GLU A 23 -7.36 54.66 -12.44
CA GLU A 23 -6.65 53.46 -12.02
C GLU A 23 -6.94 52.34 -13.03
N LYS A 24 -6.15 52.34 -14.11
CA LYS A 24 -5.95 51.13 -14.91
C LYS A 24 -5.26 50.13 -13.99
N VAL A 25 -6.04 49.23 -13.41
CA VAL A 25 -5.55 47.95 -12.89
C VAL A 25 -4.82 47.28 -14.04
N LYS A 26 -3.49 47.39 -14.06
CA LYS A 26 -2.67 46.68 -15.03
C LYS A 26 -2.78 45.20 -14.69
N SER A 27 -3.35 44.41 -15.59
CA SER A 27 -3.24 42.95 -15.50
C SER A 27 -1.78 42.58 -15.69
N TYR A 28 -1.10 42.35 -14.58
CA TYR A 28 0.27 41.89 -14.55
C TYR A 28 0.29 40.37 -14.47
N TYR A 29 0.77 39.75 -15.53
CA TYR A 29 1.03 38.31 -15.57
C TYR A 29 2.46 38.06 -15.09
N PRO A 30 2.71 37.04 -14.25
CA PRO A 30 4.06 36.65 -13.88
C PRO A 30 4.83 36.12 -15.10
N SER A 31 6.14 36.37 -15.14
CA SER A 31 7.04 35.74 -16.11
C SER A 31 7.63 34.46 -15.54
N TYR A 32 7.60 33.39 -16.33
CA TYR A 32 8.23 32.09 -16.03
C TYR A 32 9.66 31.98 -16.61
N ARG A 33 10.23 33.09 -17.07
CA ARG A 33 11.61 33.21 -17.57
C ARG A 33 12.21 34.54 -17.15
N ASN A 34 13.52 34.56 -16.96
CA ASN A 34 14.27 35.76 -16.60
C ASN A 34 15.34 36.05 -17.67
N ASP A 35 15.06 36.96 -18.60
CA ASP A 35 15.98 37.31 -19.70
C ASP A 35 17.32 37.90 -19.21
N LYS A 36 17.39 38.37 -17.96
CA LYS A 36 18.62 38.89 -17.32
C LYS A 36 19.44 37.81 -16.63
N ASP A 37 18.82 36.69 -16.28
CA ASP A 37 19.47 35.53 -15.67
C ASP A 37 18.83 34.25 -16.22
N PRO A 38 19.27 33.78 -17.40
CA PRO A 38 18.75 32.56 -18.01
C PRO A 38 19.12 31.26 -17.26
N SER A 39 19.93 31.35 -16.19
CA SER A 39 20.26 30.18 -15.36
C SER A 39 19.21 29.89 -14.28
N MET A 40 18.33 30.86 -14.03
CA MET A 40 17.21 30.74 -13.11
C MET A 40 16.14 29.79 -13.65
N ASP A 41 15.75 28.79 -12.85
CA ASP A 41 14.65 27.89 -13.20
C ASP A 41 13.28 28.59 -13.23
N THR A 42 12.27 27.88 -13.73
CA THR A 42 10.90 28.36 -13.93
C THR A 42 10.26 28.93 -12.64
N ASP A 43 10.45 28.28 -11.50
CA ASP A 43 9.79 28.59 -10.24
C ASP A 43 10.51 29.74 -9.51
N MET A 44 11.84 29.75 -9.57
CA MET A 44 12.64 30.91 -9.17
C MET A 44 12.33 32.14 -10.05
N ALA A 45 12.15 31.96 -11.37
CA ALA A 45 11.84 33.04 -12.30
C ALA A 45 10.44 33.63 -12.07
N PHE A 46 9.43 32.78 -11.88
CA PHE A 46 8.08 33.17 -11.43
C PHE A 46 8.16 34.04 -10.15
N SER A 47 8.88 33.53 -9.15
CA SER A 47 9.01 34.20 -7.85
C SER A 47 9.77 35.53 -7.96
N ALA A 48 10.81 35.59 -8.78
CA ALA A 48 11.57 36.81 -9.04
C ALA A 48 10.73 37.86 -9.80
N SER A 49 9.93 37.44 -10.77
CA SER A 49 9.04 38.30 -11.54
C SER A 49 8.05 39.05 -10.64
N LEU A 50 7.40 38.37 -9.70
CA LEU A 50 6.48 38.98 -8.73
C LEU A 50 7.19 39.91 -7.74
N ARG A 51 8.31 39.46 -7.15
CA ARG A 51 9.11 40.28 -6.22
C ARG A 51 9.61 41.58 -6.87
N SER A 52 10.04 41.53 -8.13
CA SER A 52 10.52 42.71 -8.88
C SER A 52 9.47 43.80 -9.08
N GLN A 53 8.18 43.46 -8.89
CA GLN A 53 7.04 44.35 -9.04
C GLN A 53 6.42 44.76 -7.69
N GLY A 54 7.02 44.34 -6.56
CA GLY A 54 6.50 44.59 -5.21
C GLY A 54 5.26 43.77 -4.86
N ILE A 55 4.96 42.70 -5.61
CA ILE A 55 3.82 41.82 -5.34
C ILE A 55 4.24 40.78 -4.29
N PHE A 56 3.47 40.69 -3.21
CA PHE A 56 3.71 39.69 -2.16
C PHE A 56 3.24 38.30 -2.58
N ILE A 57 4.05 37.29 -2.27
CA ILE A 57 3.73 35.87 -2.43
C ILE A 57 3.36 35.37 -1.03
N TYR A 58 2.08 35.10 -0.81
CA TYR A 58 1.58 34.64 0.49
C TYR A 58 1.62 33.11 0.59
N VAL A 59 1.95 32.61 1.77
CA VAL A 59 1.85 31.19 2.14
C VAL A 59 1.00 31.11 3.40
N SER A 60 0.05 30.17 3.43
CA SER A 60 -0.78 29.87 4.61
C SER A 60 -0.39 28.50 5.16
N ASN A 61 -0.22 28.43 6.47
CA ASN A 61 -0.10 27.19 7.25
C ASN A 61 -1.10 27.19 8.42
N ILE A 62 -2.23 27.89 8.24
CA ILE A 62 -3.28 28.05 9.26
C ILE A 62 -4.11 26.76 9.40
N GLU A 63 -4.30 26.06 8.29
CA GLU A 63 -5.02 24.78 8.21
C GLU A 63 -4.06 23.71 7.69
N ASP A 64 -4.44 22.44 7.84
CA ASP A 64 -3.81 21.34 7.12
C ASP A 64 -4.32 21.34 5.66
N TYR A 65 -3.41 21.52 4.72
CA TYR A 65 -3.69 21.50 3.28
C TYR A 65 -3.21 20.21 2.60
N GLY A 66 -2.64 19.27 3.35
CA GLY A 66 -1.94 18.09 2.85
C GLY A 66 -0.42 18.25 2.81
N HIS A 67 0.24 17.28 2.18
CA HIS A 67 1.70 17.13 2.16
C HIS A 67 2.26 17.05 0.73
N LEU A 68 3.59 16.98 0.63
CA LEU A 68 4.31 16.78 -0.63
C LEU A 68 4.79 15.33 -0.75
N VAL A 69 4.59 14.73 -1.92
CA VAL A 69 5.16 13.44 -2.29
C VAL A 69 6.65 13.57 -2.62
N ASN A 70 7.44 12.54 -2.29
CA ASN A 70 8.83 12.43 -2.69
C ASN A 70 8.93 11.77 -4.08
N SER A 71 9.18 12.56 -5.12
CA SER A 71 9.33 12.07 -6.49
C SER A 71 10.78 11.81 -6.92
N GLU A 72 11.78 12.12 -6.09
CA GLU A 72 13.20 11.97 -6.47
C GLU A 72 13.64 10.50 -6.69
N PRO A 73 13.28 9.53 -5.82
CA PRO A 73 13.67 8.12 -5.99
C PRO A 73 12.64 7.28 -6.75
N PHE A 74 11.58 7.88 -7.31
CA PHE A 74 10.44 7.14 -7.88
C PHE A 74 10.85 6.37 -9.14
N GLU A 75 10.84 5.05 -9.08
CA GLU A 75 11.16 4.18 -10.23
C GLU A 75 9.96 4.01 -11.17
N THR A 76 10.22 3.96 -12.49
CA THR A 76 9.18 3.77 -13.52
C THR A 76 9.37 2.48 -14.33
N SER A 77 10.10 1.52 -13.77
CA SER A 77 10.58 0.27 -14.38
C SER A 77 9.58 -0.90 -14.27
N HIS A 78 8.66 -0.83 -13.31
CA HIS A 78 7.71 -1.88 -12.95
C HIS A 78 6.34 -1.67 -13.61
N LEU A 79 5.51 -2.71 -13.67
CA LEU A 79 4.14 -2.61 -14.18
C LEU A 79 3.26 -1.77 -13.23
N HIS A 80 3.52 -1.88 -11.92
CA HIS A 80 2.83 -1.19 -10.83
C HIS A 80 3.82 -0.51 -9.89
N ASN A 81 4.57 0.48 -10.41
CA ASN A 81 5.61 1.25 -9.69
C ASN A 81 5.25 1.59 -8.23
N ASP A 82 4.05 2.10 -7.98
CA ASP A 82 3.60 2.48 -6.63
C ASP A 82 3.67 1.33 -5.61
N LEU A 83 3.65 0.04 -6.01
CA LEU A 83 3.86 -1.08 -5.07
C LEU A 83 5.21 -0.98 -4.35
N TYR A 84 6.23 -0.43 -5.01
CA TYR A 84 7.61 -0.36 -4.52
C TYR A 84 7.87 0.86 -3.62
N GLU A 85 6.91 1.79 -3.57
CA GLU A 85 7.03 3.12 -2.92
C GLU A 85 6.80 3.11 -1.40
N ILE A 86 6.71 1.94 -0.76
CA ILE A 86 6.37 1.79 0.68
C ILE A 86 7.33 2.53 1.61
N TYR A 87 8.56 2.85 1.16
CA TYR A 87 9.52 3.64 1.92
C TYR A 87 9.39 5.15 1.66
N ASN A 88 9.21 5.53 0.39
CA ASN A 88 9.35 6.90 -0.12
C ASN A 88 8.08 7.73 0.11
N ASN A 89 6.92 7.11 -0.09
CA ASN A 89 5.60 7.74 -0.07
C ASN A 89 4.63 6.89 0.77
N GLN A 90 5.00 6.70 2.05
CA GLN A 90 4.31 5.82 3.01
C GLN A 90 2.81 6.12 3.15
N TYR A 91 2.41 7.39 3.10
CA TYR A 91 1.01 7.79 3.27
C TYR A 91 0.16 7.35 2.07
N GLU A 92 0.57 7.72 0.85
CA GLU A 92 -0.05 7.29 -0.42
C GLU A 92 -0.11 5.77 -0.51
N TRP A 93 1.00 5.11 -0.17
CA TRP A 93 1.11 3.66 -0.22
C TRP A 93 0.12 3.01 0.74
N ALA A 94 0.04 3.49 1.97
CA ALA A 94 -0.91 2.98 2.97
C ALA A 94 -2.36 3.22 2.54
N GLU A 95 -2.72 4.42 2.11
CA GLU A 95 -4.08 4.75 1.64
C GLU A 95 -4.50 3.86 0.45
N LYS A 96 -3.58 3.56 -0.46
CA LYS A 96 -3.84 2.75 -1.66
C LYS A 96 -3.87 1.24 -1.38
N TYR A 97 -3.01 0.75 -0.50
CA TYR A 97 -2.70 -0.68 -0.38
C TYR A 97 -3.01 -1.33 0.95
N ILE A 98 -3.18 -0.58 2.05
CA ILE A 98 -3.61 -1.13 3.34
C ILE A 98 -5.14 -1.15 3.43
N HIS A 99 -5.69 -2.25 3.94
CA HIS A 99 -7.13 -2.41 4.03
C HIS A 99 -7.73 -1.32 4.96
N PRO A 100 -8.82 -0.61 4.60
CA PRO A 100 -9.35 0.50 5.41
C PRO A 100 -9.67 0.14 6.87
N ASN A 101 -10.11 -1.10 7.11
CA ASN A 101 -10.37 -1.62 8.47
C ASN A 101 -9.12 -2.14 9.22
N TYR A 102 -7.92 -2.12 8.64
CA TYR A 102 -6.69 -2.62 9.28
C TYR A 102 -6.42 -1.91 10.61
N SER A 103 -6.53 -0.58 10.66
CA SER A 103 -6.31 0.19 11.90
C SER A 103 -7.29 -0.16 13.03
N ALA A 104 -8.43 -0.78 12.72
CA ALA A 104 -9.34 -1.31 13.74
C ALA A 104 -8.78 -2.60 14.39
N VAL A 105 -8.05 -3.43 13.64
CA VAL A 105 -7.41 -4.68 14.10
C VAL A 105 -6.47 -4.42 15.28
N LEU A 106 -5.79 -3.27 15.28
CA LEU A 106 -4.81 -2.89 16.31
C LEU A 106 -5.41 -2.33 17.61
N LYS A 107 -6.69 -1.94 17.65
CA LYS A 107 -7.31 -1.37 18.85
C LYS A 107 -7.40 -2.41 19.96
N GLU A 108 -7.14 -2.03 21.21
CA GLU A 108 -7.12 -2.96 22.36
C GLU A 108 -8.43 -3.74 22.54
N ASP A 109 -9.58 -3.09 22.29
CA ASP A 109 -10.92 -3.65 22.41
C ASP A 109 -11.37 -4.51 21.21
N HIS A 110 -10.63 -4.48 20.10
CA HIS A 110 -10.98 -5.23 18.91
C HIS A 110 -10.57 -6.71 19.01
N ILE A 111 -11.56 -7.59 19.08
CA ILE A 111 -11.36 -9.05 19.04
C ILE A 111 -11.15 -9.49 17.59
N ILE A 112 -9.98 -10.05 17.31
CA ILE A 112 -9.61 -10.59 16.00
C ILE A 112 -10.30 -11.94 15.79
N GLU A 113 -10.81 -12.20 14.59
CA GLU A 113 -11.46 -13.48 14.28
C GLU A 113 -10.45 -14.64 14.39
N GLN A 114 -10.88 -15.74 15.00
CA GLN A 114 -10.05 -16.94 15.20
C GLN A 114 -10.80 -18.18 14.66
N PRO A 115 -10.82 -18.40 13.32
CA PRO A 115 -11.61 -19.48 12.71
C PRO A 115 -11.18 -20.90 13.10
N CYS A 116 -9.92 -21.08 13.52
CA CYS A 116 -9.39 -22.31 14.11
C CYS A 116 -8.51 -21.97 15.33
N PRO A 117 -8.31 -22.88 16.30
CA PRO A 117 -7.47 -22.61 17.48
C PRO A 117 -6.08 -22.09 17.09
N ASP A 118 -5.66 -20.95 17.65
CA ASP A 118 -4.40 -20.24 17.37
C ASP A 118 -4.16 -19.85 15.89
N VAL A 119 -5.22 -19.83 15.09
CA VAL A 119 -5.23 -19.30 13.71
C VAL A 119 -6.05 -18.01 13.67
N TYR A 120 -5.38 -16.87 13.61
CA TYR A 120 -6.00 -15.54 13.57
C TYR A 120 -6.29 -15.11 12.13
N TRP A 121 -7.37 -14.38 11.90
CA TRP A 121 -7.82 -13.98 10.57
C TRP A 121 -8.27 -12.51 10.58
N PHE A 122 -7.58 -11.67 9.82
CA PHE A 122 -7.81 -10.22 9.84
C PHE A 122 -7.60 -9.56 8.46
N PRO A 123 -8.23 -8.41 8.19
CA PRO A 123 -7.97 -7.63 6.98
C PRO A 123 -6.61 -6.94 7.07
N ILE A 124 -5.84 -6.95 5.99
CA ILE A 124 -4.51 -6.31 5.98
C ILE A 124 -4.25 -5.47 4.72
N VAL A 125 -4.65 -5.92 3.53
CA VAL A 125 -4.39 -5.21 2.26
C VAL A 125 -5.65 -4.98 1.42
N THR A 126 -5.62 -3.99 0.53
CA THR A 126 -6.74 -3.67 -0.37
C THR A 126 -6.84 -4.67 -1.54
N PRO A 127 -8.02 -4.79 -2.18
CA PRO A 127 -8.14 -5.49 -3.47
C PRO A 127 -7.21 -4.93 -4.55
N THR A 128 -6.86 -3.64 -4.50
CA THR A 128 -5.89 -3.00 -5.40
C THR A 128 -4.49 -3.57 -5.21
N PHE A 129 -4.03 -3.72 -3.97
CA PHE A 129 -2.75 -4.37 -3.67
C PHE A 129 -2.73 -5.80 -4.21
N CYS A 130 -3.79 -6.57 -3.91
CA CYS A 130 -3.87 -7.95 -4.36
C CYS A 130 -3.85 -8.08 -5.89
N LYS A 131 -4.57 -7.19 -6.59
CA LYS A 131 -4.59 -7.13 -8.06
C LYS A 131 -3.21 -6.82 -8.63
N HIS A 132 -2.58 -5.72 -8.19
CA HIS A 132 -1.28 -5.29 -8.68
C HIS A 132 -0.19 -6.33 -8.39
N LEU A 133 -0.24 -6.99 -7.22
CA LEU A 133 0.72 -8.05 -6.88
C LEU A 133 0.57 -9.26 -7.80
N ILE A 134 -0.66 -9.71 -8.10
CA ILE A 134 -0.88 -10.78 -9.09
C ILE A 134 -0.39 -10.35 -10.49
N GLU A 135 -0.68 -9.11 -10.89
CA GLU A 135 -0.30 -8.58 -12.20
C GLU A 135 1.23 -8.47 -12.36
N GLU A 136 1.99 -8.08 -11.33
CA GLU A 136 3.47 -8.16 -11.34
C GLU A 136 4.00 -9.59 -11.49
N MET A 137 3.45 -10.55 -10.73
CA MET A 137 3.94 -11.93 -10.74
C MET A 137 3.68 -12.62 -12.09
N GLU A 138 2.50 -12.38 -12.69
CA GLU A 138 2.20 -12.90 -14.04
C GLU A 138 2.95 -12.14 -15.15
N ASN A 139 3.29 -10.86 -14.95
CA ASN A 139 4.17 -10.10 -15.85
C ASN A 139 5.62 -10.61 -15.83
N TYR A 140 6.14 -10.98 -14.66
CA TYR A 140 7.44 -11.66 -14.55
C TYR A 140 7.40 -13.08 -15.14
N GLY A 141 6.32 -13.84 -14.86
CA GLY A 141 5.95 -15.07 -15.56
C GLY A 141 6.84 -16.30 -15.33
N GLN A 142 7.99 -16.16 -14.65
CA GLN A 142 8.92 -17.26 -14.36
C GLN A 142 8.55 -17.99 -13.05
N TRP A 143 7.37 -18.60 -13.07
CA TRP A 143 6.89 -19.50 -12.01
C TRP A 143 7.75 -20.76 -11.92
N SER A 144 7.97 -21.28 -10.70
CA SER A 144 8.57 -22.59 -10.48
C SER A 144 7.71 -23.73 -11.04
N ASP A 145 8.31 -24.91 -11.24
CA ASP A 145 7.63 -26.09 -11.79
C ASP A 145 6.94 -26.97 -10.73
N GLY A 146 6.97 -26.57 -9.45
CA GLY A 146 6.43 -27.34 -8.33
C GLY A 146 7.20 -28.65 -8.05
N SER A 147 8.43 -28.79 -8.55
CA SER A 147 9.30 -29.93 -8.24
C SER A 147 10.10 -29.71 -6.95
N ASN A 148 10.53 -30.81 -6.30
CA ASN A 148 11.34 -30.72 -5.08
C ASN A 148 12.75 -30.12 -5.32
N TYR A 149 13.14 -29.81 -6.56
CA TYR A 149 14.43 -29.18 -6.88
C TYR A 149 14.22 -27.73 -7.28
N ASP A 150 14.57 -26.82 -6.37
CA ASP A 150 14.49 -25.39 -6.64
C ASP A 150 15.89 -24.74 -6.62
N PRO A 151 16.46 -24.37 -7.78
CA PRO A 151 17.78 -23.73 -7.85
C PRO A 151 17.81 -22.32 -7.24
N ARG A 152 16.65 -21.72 -6.91
CA ARG A 152 16.56 -20.44 -6.19
C ARG A 152 16.88 -20.59 -4.70
N LEU A 153 16.72 -21.78 -4.13
CA LEU A 153 16.92 -22.04 -2.70
C LEU A 153 18.36 -22.47 -2.39
N ASN A 154 18.87 -22.02 -1.24
CA ASN A 154 20.19 -22.40 -0.76
C ASN A 154 20.20 -23.89 -0.35
N GLY A 155 20.82 -24.73 -1.18
CA GLY A 155 20.80 -26.19 -1.06
C GLY A 155 19.95 -26.91 -2.12
N GLY A 156 19.19 -26.17 -2.94
CA GLY A 156 18.52 -26.70 -4.12
C GLY A 156 17.35 -27.64 -3.89
N TYR A 157 16.90 -27.84 -2.64
CA TYR A 157 15.88 -28.83 -2.30
C TYR A 157 14.74 -28.23 -1.48
N GLU A 158 13.52 -28.35 -2.00
CA GLU A 158 12.30 -27.99 -1.29
C GLU A 158 11.54 -29.26 -0.89
N SER A 159 11.25 -29.40 0.40
CA SER A 159 10.59 -30.61 0.93
C SER A 159 9.10 -30.66 0.63
N VAL A 160 8.48 -29.51 0.33
CA VAL A 160 7.04 -29.35 0.09
C VAL A 160 6.83 -28.28 -1.00
N PRO A 161 7.15 -28.58 -2.27
CA PRO A 161 7.27 -27.56 -3.30
C PRO A 161 5.93 -26.96 -3.72
N THR A 162 6.01 -25.71 -4.16
CA THR A 162 4.90 -24.95 -4.76
C THR A 162 5.23 -24.42 -6.15
N VAL A 163 4.19 -24.10 -6.94
CA VAL A 163 4.27 -23.27 -8.14
C VAL A 163 4.16 -21.81 -7.69
N ASP A 164 5.29 -21.11 -7.66
CA ASP A 164 5.42 -19.82 -6.98
C ASP A 164 6.49 -18.90 -7.60
N ILE A 165 6.49 -17.65 -7.14
CA ILE A 165 7.52 -16.64 -7.38
C ILE A 165 7.87 -15.99 -6.04
N HIS A 166 9.17 -15.92 -5.72
CA HIS A 166 9.66 -15.23 -4.53
C HIS A 166 9.77 -13.71 -4.75
N THR A 167 9.53 -12.91 -3.70
CA THR A 167 9.56 -11.44 -3.80
C THR A 167 10.92 -10.89 -4.23
N ASN A 168 12.01 -11.59 -3.95
CA ASN A 168 13.36 -11.19 -4.38
C ASN A 168 13.57 -11.33 -5.90
N GLN A 169 12.87 -12.24 -6.58
CA GLN A 169 12.95 -12.40 -8.05
C GLN A 169 12.40 -11.19 -8.80
N VAL A 170 11.50 -10.43 -8.17
CA VAL A 170 10.87 -9.22 -8.72
C VAL A 170 11.33 -7.92 -8.01
N GLY A 171 12.36 -8.00 -7.16
CA GLY A 171 12.92 -6.82 -6.46
C GLY A 171 12.06 -6.26 -5.32
N LEU A 172 11.00 -6.95 -4.90
CA LEU A 172 10.03 -6.51 -3.88
C LEU A 172 10.40 -6.96 -2.45
N GLU A 173 11.52 -7.66 -2.26
CA GLU A 173 11.91 -8.26 -0.98
C GLU A 173 12.00 -7.25 0.17
N GLN A 174 12.69 -6.13 -0.04
CA GLN A 174 12.91 -5.15 1.03
C GLN A 174 11.60 -4.46 1.43
N GLN A 175 10.82 -4.05 0.44
CA GLN A 175 9.48 -3.49 0.61
C GLN A 175 8.55 -4.46 1.36
N TRP A 176 8.65 -5.76 1.05
CA TRP A 176 7.90 -6.79 1.74
C TRP A 176 8.36 -7.00 3.19
N LEU A 177 9.68 -7.01 3.46
CA LEU A 177 10.21 -7.06 4.82
C LEU A 177 9.77 -5.86 5.67
N TYR A 178 9.71 -4.67 5.07
CA TYR A 178 9.14 -3.48 5.71
C TYR A 178 7.63 -3.62 5.95
N PHE A 179 6.88 -4.18 5.00
CA PHE A 179 5.47 -4.51 5.20
C PHE A 179 5.26 -5.50 6.36
N LEU A 180 6.07 -6.55 6.48
CA LEU A 180 6.04 -7.46 7.64
C LEU A 180 6.31 -6.71 8.94
N ARG A 181 7.32 -5.82 8.95
CA ARG A 181 7.72 -5.05 10.13
C ARG A 181 6.63 -4.08 10.61
N GLU A 182 6.03 -3.32 9.71
CA GLU A 182 5.11 -2.23 10.09
C GLU A 182 3.64 -2.66 10.14
N TYR A 183 3.21 -3.69 9.38
CA TYR A 183 1.80 -4.11 9.30
C TYR A 183 1.51 -5.51 9.86
N VAL A 184 2.50 -6.40 9.95
CA VAL A 184 2.28 -7.77 10.45
C VAL A 184 2.75 -7.90 11.90
N ARG A 185 3.96 -7.42 12.23
CA ARG A 185 4.54 -7.45 13.58
C ARG A 185 3.59 -6.87 14.65
N PRO A 186 2.93 -5.70 14.46
CA PRO A 186 2.05 -5.16 15.51
C PRO A 186 0.81 -6.03 15.79
N VAL A 187 0.27 -6.72 14.77
CA VAL A 187 -0.83 -7.66 14.96
C VAL A 187 -0.34 -8.95 15.63
N GLN A 188 0.84 -9.44 15.24
CA GLN A 188 1.52 -10.58 15.87
C GLN A 188 1.74 -10.33 17.36
N GLU A 189 2.31 -9.19 17.74
CA GLU A 189 2.60 -8.83 19.14
C GLU A 189 1.33 -8.77 19.98
N LYS A 190 0.22 -8.30 19.38
CA LYS A 190 -1.10 -8.27 20.02
C LYS A 190 -1.68 -9.67 20.27
N VAL A 191 -1.56 -10.60 19.32
CA VAL A 191 -2.20 -11.93 19.44
C VAL A 191 -1.33 -12.98 20.12
N PHE A 192 -0.02 -12.92 19.96
CA PHE A 192 0.95 -13.80 20.63
C PHE A 192 1.70 -13.04 21.72
N ILE A 193 0.96 -12.65 22.76
CA ILE A 193 1.45 -11.85 23.90
C ILE A 193 2.72 -12.48 24.50
N GLY A 194 3.79 -11.69 24.55
CA GLY A 194 5.11 -12.12 25.06
C GLY A 194 6.09 -12.59 23.99
N TYR A 195 5.69 -12.69 22.72
CA TYR A 195 6.60 -12.86 21.59
C TYR A 195 6.92 -11.51 20.94
N PHE A 196 8.21 -11.16 20.87
CA PHE A 196 8.69 -9.91 20.31
C PHE A 196 9.98 -10.13 19.51
N HIS A 197 10.03 -9.62 18.29
CA HIS A 197 11.23 -9.61 17.44
C HIS A 197 11.15 -8.48 16.42
N ASP A 198 12.10 -7.54 16.47
CA ASP A 198 12.19 -6.41 15.54
C ASP A 198 13.64 -6.24 15.00
N PRO A 199 13.85 -6.21 13.67
CA PRO A 199 12.89 -6.54 12.62
C PRO A 199 12.55 -8.05 12.60
N PRO A 200 11.32 -8.43 12.22
CA PRO A 200 10.99 -9.82 11.93
C PRO A 200 11.83 -10.31 10.74
N LYS A 201 12.23 -11.59 10.75
CA LYS A 201 13.06 -12.19 9.70
C LYS A 201 12.21 -13.12 8.85
N ALA A 202 12.17 -12.89 7.55
CA ALA A 202 11.55 -13.84 6.62
C ALA A 202 12.41 -13.96 5.37
N THR A 203 13.00 -15.15 5.14
CA THR A 203 13.77 -15.45 3.92
C THR A 203 12.90 -16.07 2.83
N MET A 204 11.77 -16.66 3.21
CA MET A 204 10.81 -17.29 2.31
C MET A 204 9.56 -16.42 2.26
N ASN A 205 9.52 -15.51 1.28
CA ASN A 205 8.39 -14.64 0.97
C ASN A 205 8.02 -14.86 -0.50
N PHE A 206 6.85 -15.44 -0.76
CA PHE A 206 6.54 -15.96 -2.08
C PHE A 206 5.04 -16.01 -2.34
N ILE A 207 4.67 -15.79 -3.61
CA ILE A 207 3.31 -15.81 -4.10
C ILE A 207 3.10 -17.19 -4.71
N VAL A 208 2.17 -17.97 -4.15
CA VAL A 208 1.82 -19.30 -4.67
C VAL A 208 0.61 -19.21 -5.58
N ARG A 209 0.65 -19.94 -6.69
CA ARG A 209 -0.46 -20.12 -7.62
C ARG A 209 -0.91 -21.58 -7.65
N TYR A 210 -2.22 -21.79 -7.51
CA TYR A 210 -2.83 -23.10 -7.63
C TYR A 210 -3.82 -23.13 -8.80
N LYS A 211 -3.70 -24.14 -9.68
CA LYS A 211 -4.65 -24.44 -10.76
C LYS A 211 -4.93 -25.95 -10.83
N PRO A 212 -6.14 -26.37 -11.24
CA PRO A 212 -6.47 -27.79 -11.44
C PRO A 212 -5.55 -28.52 -12.43
N THR A 213 -4.94 -27.78 -13.38
CA THR A 213 -4.07 -28.31 -14.45
C THR A 213 -2.58 -28.20 -14.17
N GLU A 214 -2.18 -27.55 -13.07
CA GLU A 214 -0.77 -27.48 -12.62
C GLU A 214 -0.66 -28.17 -11.26
N GLN A 215 -0.44 -27.44 -10.17
CA GLN A 215 -0.57 -27.89 -8.80
C GLN A 215 -1.90 -27.41 -8.23
N ALA A 216 -2.81 -28.34 -7.93
CA ALA A 216 -4.15 -28.02 -7.46
C ALA A 216 -4.27 -27.92 -5.92
N PHE A 217 -3.32 -28.49 -5.18
CA PHE A 217 -3.36 -28.65 -3.73
C PHE A 217 -1.94 -28.70 -3.14
N LEU A 218 -1.83 -28.61 -1.81
CA LEU A 218 -0.56 -28.78 -1.08
C LEU A 218 -0.72 -29.82 0.02
N LYS A 219 0.18 -30.80 0.08
CA LYS A 219 0.12 -31.92 1.02
C LYS A 219 0.24 -31.45 2.48
N PRO A 220 -0.23 -32.24 3.47
CA PRO A 220 0.01 -31.96 4.88
C PRO A 220 1.49 -31.73 5.23
N HIS A 221 1.81 -30.58 5.84
CA HIS A 221 3.18 -30.19 6.20
C HIS A 221 3.23 -29.25 7.42
N HIS A 222 4.46 -28.94 7.84
CA HIS A 222 4.79 -27.84 8.74
C HIS A 222 5.62 -26.81 7.98
N ASP A 223 5.49 -25.55 8.34
CA ASP A 223 6.32 -24.48 7.79
C ASP A 223 7.65 -24.40 8.53
N THR A 224 8.67 -23.93 7.81
CA THR A 224 9.94 -23.54 8.44
C THR A 224 9.83 -22.10 8.93
N SER A 225 8.97 -21.88 9.92
CA SER A 225 8.69 -20.56 10.53
C SER A 225 8.41 -20.70 12.03
N THR A 226 8.52 -19.62 12.79
CA THR A 226 7.86 -19.54 14.10
C THR A 226 6.37 -19.32 13.87
N TYR A 227 6.03 -18.36 13.02
CA TYR A 227 4.67 -18.13 12.54
C TYR A 227 4.65 -17.84 11.03
N THR A 228 3.56 -18.23 10.39
CA THR A 228 3.31 -18.03 8.97
C THR A 228 2.16 -17.05 8.80
N ILE A 229 2.26 -16.21 7.76
CA ILE A 229 1.10 -15.49 7.23
C ILE A 229 0.72 -16.00 5.85
N ASN A 230 -0.58 -15.96 5.54
CA ASN A 230 -1.16 -16.43 4.29
C ASN A 230 -2.29 -15.49 3.87
N ILE A 231 -1.98 -14.56 2.94
CA ILE A 231 -2.93 -13.56 2.42
C ILE A 231 -3.63 -14.11 1.18
N ALA A 232 -4.96 -14.12 1.16
CA ALA A 232 -5.70 -14.44 -0.05
C ALA A 232 -5.71 -13.26 -1.03
N LEU A 233 -5.21 -13.46 -2.25
CA LEU A 233 -5.07 -12.40 -3.25
C LEU A 233 -6.25 -12.32 -4.24
N ASN A 234 -7.08 -13.36 -4.34
CA ASN A 234 -8.27 -13.33 -5.20
C ASN A 234 -9.46 -14.07 -4.59
N ARG A 235 -10.62 -14.03 -5.28
CA ARG A 235 -11.94 -14.27 -4.70
C ARG A 235 -12.44 -15.69 -5.02
N VAL A 236 -12.69 -16.47 -3.98
CA VAL A 236 -13.39 -17.75 -4.07
C VAL A 236 -14.79 -17.55 -4.68
N GLY A 237 -15.22 -18.47 -5.54
CA GLY A 237 -16.51 -18.43 -6.24
C GLY A 237 -16.59 -17.44 -7.41
N ILE A 238 -15.52 -16.69 -7.70
CA ILE A 238 -15.44 -15.77 -8.86
C ILE A 238 -14.18 -16.06 -9.68
N ASP A 239 -13.02 -16.08 -9.03
CA ASP A 239 -11.72 -16.25 -9.70
C ASP A 239 -11.22 -17.70 -9.60
N TYR A 240 -11.71 -18.47 -8.62
CA TYR A 240 -11.47 -19.91 -8.45
C TYR A 240 -12.58 -20.61 -7.64
N GLU A 241 -12.64 -21.94 -7.73
CA GLU A 241 -13.51 -22.79 -6.91
C GLU A 241 -12.69 -23.78 -6.07
N GLY A 242 -13.28 -24.25 -4.95
CA GLY A 242 -12.56 -25.07 -3.98
C GLY A 242 -11.52 -24.26 -3.21
N GLY A 243 -10.39 -24.90 -2.89
CA GLY A 243 -9.32 -24.25 -2.14
C GLY A 243 -9.57 -24.15 -0.63
N GLY A 244 -8.70 -23.41 0.04
CA GLY A 244 -8.68 -23.23 1.48
C GLY A 244 -7.37 -23.69 2.14
N CYS A 245 -7.40 -23.76 3.47
CA CYS A 245 -6.37 -24.36 4.32
C CYS A 245 -7.07 -25.23 5.38
N ARG A 246 -6.52 -26.42 5.67
CA ARG A 246 -7.03 -27.31 6.72
C ARG A 246 -5.93 -27.63 7.73
N PHE A 247 -6.18 -27.32 8.99
CA PHE A 247 -5.30 -27.59 10.12
C PHE A 247 -5.64 -28.98 10.68
N VAL A 248 -4.82 -29.96 10.32
CA VAL A 248 -5.09 -31.40 10.51
C VAL A 248 -5.27 -31.76 11.97
N ARG A 249 -4.41 -31.24 12.87
CA ARG A 249 -4.47 -31.50 14.32
C ARG A 249 -5.78 -31.06 14.99
N TYR A 250 -6.49 -30.09 14.41
CA TYR A 250 -7.75 -29.55 14.93
C TYR A 250 -8.97 -30.00 14.13
N ASN A 251 -8.77 -30.76 13.03
CA ASN A 251 -9.78 -31.07 12.03
C ASN A 251 -10.59 -29.82 11.58
N CYS A 252 -9.92 -28.69 11.47
CA CYS A 252 -10.54 -27.38 11.22
C CYS A 252 -10.08 -26.84 9.85
N SER A 253 -11.03 -26.30 9.08
CA SER A 253 -10.79 -25.85 7.69
C SER A 253 -11.29 -24.43 7.48
N VAL A 254 -10.46 -23.60 6.85
CA VAL A 254 -10.82 -22.27 6.36
C VAL A 254 -10.89 -22.34 4.84
N VAL A 255 -12.11 -22.38 4.28
CA VAL A 255 -12.36 -22.58 2.83
C VAL A 255 -12.68 -21.29 2.08
N SER A 256 -13.38 -20.35 2.72
CA SER A 256 -13.83 -19.11 2.10
C SER A 256 -12.94 -17.93 2.48
N LEU A 257 -11.65 -17.99 2.12
CA LEU A 257 -10.74 -16.89 2.42
C LEU A 257 -11.17 -15.61 1.67
N ARG A 258 -11.19 -14.50 2.41
CA ARG A 258 -11.57 -13.17 1.94
C ARG A 258 -10.37 -12.53 1.27
N GLN A 259 -10.54 -11.97 0.07
CA GLN A 259 -9.49 -11.23 -0.62
C GLN A 259 -8.97 -10.08 0.26
N GLY A 260 -7.65 -9.94 0.36
CA GLY A 260 -6.99 -8.92 1.19
C GLY A 260 -6.94 -9.22 2.69
N TRP A 261 -7.46 -10.38 3.12
CA TRP A 261 -7.34 -10.86 4.49
C TRP A 261 -6.23 -11.90 4.62
N THR A 262 -5.58 -11.90 5.77
CA THR A 262 -4.48 -12.82 6.09
C THR A 262 -4.86 -13.79 7.20
N LEU A 263 -4.51 -15.06 7.04
CA LEU A 263 -4.40 -16.01 8.15
C LEU A 263 -3.01 -15.86 8.78
N MET A 264 -2.94 -15.86 10.11
CA MET A 264 -1.70 -15.90 10.88
C MET A 264 -1.76 -17.08 11.85
N HIS A 265 -0.77 -17.97 11.81
CA HIS A 265 -0.70 -19.16 12.66
C HIS A 265 0.76 -19.56 12.94
N PRO A 266 1.05 -20.29 14.03
CA PRO A 266 2.36 -20.94 14.22
C PRO A 266 2.71 -21.84 13.03
N GLY A 267 4.00 -21.95 12.66
CA GLY A 267 4.42 -22.83 11.56
C GLY A 267 4.78 -24.25 12.00
N LYS A 268 5.59 -24.34 13.05
CA LYS A 268 6.15 -25.60 13.58
C LYS A 268 5.22 -26.26 14.62
N LEU A 269 5.41 -27.57 14.80
CA LEU A 269 4.87 -28.44 15.87
C LEU A 269 3.34 -28.59 15.94
N THR A 270 2.58 -27.49 16.01
CA THR A 270 1.15 -27.52 16.37
C THR A 270 0.20 -27.34 15.17
N HIS A 271 0.64 -26.71 14.10
CA HIS A 271 -0.21 -26.39 12.95
C HIS A 271 0.19 -27.19 11.71
N TYR A 272 0.19 -28.51 11.85
CA TYR A 272 0.33 -29.41 10.71
C TYR A 272 -0.89 -29.24 9.80
N HIS A 273 -0.69 -28.75 8.59
CA HIS A 273 -1.78 -28.22 7.76
C HIS A 273 -1.60 -28.55 6.27
N GLU A 274 -2.70 -28.52 5.52
CA GLU A 274 -2.74 -28.83 4.09
C GLU A 274 -3.47 -27.73 3.29
N GLY A 275 -3.00 -27.50 2.06
CA GLY A 275 -3.66 -26.63 1.10
C GLY A 275 -4.74 -27.42 0.36
N LEU A 276 -6.01 -27.10 0.63
CA LEU A 276 -7.15 -27.82 0.05
C LEU A 276 -7.24 -27.62 -1.47
N THR A 277 -7.78 -28.63 -2.17
CA THR A 277 -7.80 -28.69 -3.63
C THR A 277 -8.64 -27.59 -4.28
N VAL A 278 -8.02 -26.84 -5.20
CA VAL A 278 -8.69 -25.93 -6.14
C VAL A 278 -9.27 -26.75 -7.28
N THR A 279 -10.58 -26.61 -7.55
CA THR A 279 -11.32 -27.43 -8.53
C THR A 279 -11.57 -26.71 -9.86
N SER A 280 -11.55 -25.39 -9.87
CA SER A 280 -11.73 -24.55 -11.07
C SER A 280 -11.00 -23.22 -10.91
N GLY A 281 -10.72 -22.54 -12.02
CA GLY A 281 -10.05 -21.23 -12.04
C GLY A 281 -8.60 -21.25 -11.57
N THR A 282 -8.15 -20.17 -10.94
CA THR A 282 -6.78 -20.01 -10.43
C THR A 282 -6.80 -19.31 -9.08
N ARG A 283 -6.20 -19.90 -8.06
CA ARG A 283 -6.08 -19.28 -6.72
C ARG A 283 -4.68 -18.71 -6.53
N TYR A 284 -4.59 -17.48 -6.03
CA TYR A 284 -3.32 -16.85 -5.63
C TYR A 284 -3.33 -16.56 -4.13
N ILE A 285 -2.21 -16.84 -3.48
CA ILE A 285 -1.94 -16.47 -2.08
C ILE A 285 -0.54 -15.87 -1.94
N MET A 286 -0.38 -14.90 -1.04
CA MET A 286 0.94 -14.43 -0.61
C MET A 286 1.29 -15.10 0.72
N VAL A 287 2.41 -15.80 0.78
CA VAL A 287 2.87 -16.54 1.95
C VAL A 287 4.18 -15.94 2.46
N SER A 288 4.35 -15.94 3.78
CA SER A 288 5.65 -15.61 4.39
C SER A 288 5.90 -16.45 5.62
N PHE A 289 7.07 -17.11 5.62
CA PHE A 289 7.57 -17.86 6.77
C PHE A 289 8.39 -16.92 7.64
N VAL A 290 7.80 -16.48 8.75
CA VAL A 290 8.39 -15.48 9.63
C VAL A 290 9.06 -16.12 10.83
N ASP A 291 10.25 -15.64 11.13
CA ASP A 291 11.16 -16.08 12.17
C ASP A 291 11.49 -17.59 12.09
N PRO A 292 12.15 -18.03 10.99
CA PRO A 292 12.52 -19.42 10.71
C PRO A 292 13.52 -20.04 11.71
#